data_AF-A0A926LVU2-F1
#
_entry.id   AF-A0A926LVU2-F1
#
_cell.length_a   1.000
_cell.length_b   1.000
_cell.length_c   1.000
_cell.angle_alpha   90.00
_cell.angle_beta   90.00
_cell.angle_gamma   90.00
#
_symmetry.space_group_name_H-M   'P 1'
#
loop_
_entity.id
_entity.type
_entity.pdbx_description
1 polymer ?
#
loop_
_entity_poly.entity_id
_entity_poly.type
_entity_poly.pdbx_seq_one_letter_code
_entity_poly.pdbx_strand_id
1 'polypeptide(L)'
;MKSGVDKFILSVSENGYGKRSSYLDYRVTNRGGKGIIGIINSPRNGNISASLVVNESDEIILSTDKGSIMRCAVKEIRVAGRNTQGVRIKKLSGTEKVVSVIKIEDNIQ
;
A
#
# COMPACT_ATOMS: atom_id res chain seq x y z
N MET A 1 15.50 -8.24 -23.05
CA MET A 1 15.40 -7.96 -21.60
C MET A 1 14.42 -6.80 -21.42
N LYS A 2 13.26 -7.01 -20.80
CA LYS A 2 12.34 -5.89 -20.52
C LYS A 2 12.99 -5.06 -19.41
N SER A 3 13.57 -3.92 -19.79
CA SER A 3 13.92 -2.84 -18.86
C SER A 3 12.61 -2.22 -18.37
N GLY A 4 11.87 -2.98 -17.56
CA GLY A 4 10.58 -2.58 -17.01
C GLY A 4 10.83 -1.76 -15.76
N VAL A 5 10.32 -0.54 -15.73
CA VAL A 5 10.28 0.27 -14.50
C VAL A 5 9.58 -0.57 -13.43
N ASP A 6 10.25 -0.90 -12.33
CA ASP A 6 9.72 -1.67 -11.20
C ASP A 6 8.70 -0.83 -10.42
N LYS A 7 7.54 -0.63 -11.05
CA LYS A 7 6.38 0.02 -10.46
C LYS A 7 5.55 -0.99 -9.70
N PHE A 8 5.17 -0.61 -8.49
CA PHE A 8 4.28 -1.39 -7.65
C PHE A 8 3.03 -0.59 -7.33
N ILE A 9 1.95 -1.32 -7.11
CA ILE A 9 0.79 -0.79 -6.38
C ILE A 9 1.00 -1.17 -4.91
N LEU A 10 1.25 -0.17 -4.08
CA LEU A 10 1.27 -0.30 -2.64
C LEU A 10 -0.15 -0.11 -2.12
N SER A 11 -0.69 -1.11 -1.42
CA SER A 11 -1.97 -1.01 -0.73
C SER A 11 -1.76 -1.12 0.77
N VAL A 12 -2.36 -0.19 1.53
CA VAL A 12 -2.29 -0.12 3.00
C VAL A 12 -3.71 -0.04 3.57
N SER A 13 -3.99 -0.88 4.55
CA SER A 13 -5.29 -0.99 5.23
C SER A 13 -5.30 -0.27 6.58
N GLU A 14 -6.50 0.04 7.07
CA GLU A 14 -6.72 0.82 8.29
C GLU A 14 -6.15 0.16 9.55
N ASN A 15 -6.04 -1.18 9.58
CA ASN A 15 -5.44 -1.90 10.70
C ASN A 15 -3.91 -2.08 10.58
N GLY A 16 -3.26 -1.33 9.68
CA GLY A 16 -1.79 -1.31 9.57
C GLY A 16 -1.18 -2.46 8.79
N TYR A 17 -1.96 -3.14 7.92
CA TYR A 17 -1.45 -4.17 7.01
C TYR A 17 -1.28 -3.61 5.60
N GLY A 18 -0.37 -4.20 4.83
CA GLY A 18 -0.21 -3.83 3.44
C GLY A 18 0.79 -4.69 2.69
N LYS A 19 0.94 -4.38 1.41
CA LYS A 19 1.87 -5.05 0.49
C LYS A 19 2.07 -4.24 -0.78
N ARG A 20 3.16 -4.53 -1.47
CA ARG A 20 3.41 -4.14 -2.85
C ARG A 20 2.98 -5.26 -3.79
N SER A 21 2.24 -4.94 -4.84
CA SER A 21 1.93 -5.88 -5.92
C SER A 21 2.49 -5.33 -7.21
N SER A 22 3.02 -6.18 -8.10
CA SER A 22 3.53 -5.71 -9.39
C SER A 22 2.41 -5.03 -10.16
N TYR A 23 2.69 -3.91 -10.82
CA TYR A 23 1.70 -3.25 -11.68
C TYR A 23 1.25 -4.18 -12.82
N LEU A 24 2.10 -5.11 -13.25
CA LEU A 24 1.80 -6.09 -14.29
C LEU A 24 0.69 -7.08 -13.88
N ASP A 25 0.45 -7.27 -12.59
CA ASP A 25 -0.63 -8.13 -12.13
C ASP A 25 -2.02 -7.51 -12.38
N TYR A 26 -2.08 -6.19 -12.60
CA TYR A 26 -3.32 -5.45 -12.84
C TYR A 26 -3.63 -5.45 -14.33
N ARG A 27 -4.42 -6.43 -14.77
CA ARG A 27 -4.94 -6.45 -16.14
C ARG A 27 -5.77 -5.21 -16.45
N VAL A 28 -5.73 -4.77 -17.70
CA VAL A 28 -6.65 -3.74 -18.20
C VAL A 28 -8.09 -4.26 -18.09
N THR A 29 -8.97 -3.42 -17.56
CA THR A 29 -10.42 -3.70 -17.45
C THR A 29 -11.21 -2.58 -18.09
N ASN A 30 -12.36 -2.89 -18.68
CA ASN A 30 -13.27 -1.90 -19.23
C ASN A 30 -13.87 -1.01 -18.13
N ARG A 31 -14.18 0.24 -18.49
CA ARG A 31 -14.89 1.20 -17.63
C ARG A 31 -16.28 0.67 -17.28
N GLY A 32 -16.72 0.88 -16.04
CA GLY A 32 -18.05 0.47 -15.56
C GLY A 32 -18.13 -0.97 -15.03
N GLY A 33 -17.04 -1.74 -15.06
CA GLY A 33 -16.97 -3.05 -14.41
C GLY A 33 -16.78 -2.96 -12.89
N LYS A 34 -16.98 -4.07 -12.18
CA LYS A 34 -16.78 -4.19 -10.71
C LYS A 34 -15.31 -4.10 -10.26
N GLY A 35 -14.37 -4.02 -11.20
CA GLY A 35 -12.92 -4.02 -10.92
C GLY A 35 -12.34 -5.40 -10.62
N ILE A 36 -11.15 -5.40 -10.02
CA ILE A 36 -10.39 -6.59 -9.60
C ILE A 36 -9.85 -6.39 -8.18
N ILE A 37 -9.66 -7.48 -7.43
CA ILE A 37 -9.15 -7.41 -6.06
C ILE A 37 -7.69 -6.92 -6.05
N GLY A 38 -7.39 -5.84 -5.32
CA GLY A 38 -6.01 -5.37 -5.11
C GLY A 38 -5.34 -5.93 -3.84
N ILE A 39 -6.15 -6.22 -2.82
CA ILE A 39 -5.79 -6.78 -1.52
C ILE A 39 -7.05 -7.33 -0.85
N ILE A 40 -6.90 -8.31 0.03
CA ILE A 40 -8.04 -8.90 0.77
C ILE A 40 -8.35 -8.03 2.00
N ASN A 41 -9.53 -7.40 2.01
CA ASN A 41 -10.06 -6.62 3.13
C ASN A 41 -10.76 -7.54 4.16
N SER A 42 -9.98 -8.36 4.87
CA SER A 42 -10.50 -9.21 5.94
C SER A 42 -10.77 -8.40 7.22
N PRO A 43 -11.48 -8.94 8.24
CA PRO A 43 -11.60 -8.30 9.55
C PRO A 43 -10.26 -7.95 10.19
N ARG A 44 -9.20 -8.72 9.88
CA ARG A 44 -7.82 -8.45 10.31
C ARG A 44 -7.28 -7.17 9.68
N ASN A 45 -7.50 -6.98 8.38
CA ASN A 45 -6.95 -5.86 7.63
C ASN A 45 -7.81 -4.59 7.76
N GLY A 46 -9.13 -4.73 7.81
CA GLY A 46 -10.08 -3.64 7.71
C GLY A 46 -10.16 -3.06 6.29
N ASN A 47 -10.76 -1.88 6.19
CA ASN A 47 -10.85 -1.12 4.94
C ASN A 47 -9.49 -0.63 4.45
N ILE A 48 -9.45 -0.18 3.19
CA ILE A 48 -8.24 0.40 2.61
C ILE A 48 -8.12 1.87 3.00
N SER A 49 -6.96 2.23 3.55
CA SER A 49 -6.61 3.62 3.84
C SER A 49 -5.96 4.29 2.63
N ALA A 50 -5.13 3.55 1.89
CA ALA A 50 -4.45 4.11 0.71
C ALA A 50 -4.10 3.04 -0.33
N SER A 51 -4.05 3.46 -1.60
CA SER A 51 -3.41 2.74 -2.68
C SER A 51 -2.57 3.70 -3.52
N LEU A 52 -1.26 3.46 -3.59
CA LEU A 52 -0.27 4.36 -4.18
C LEU A 52 0.53 3.64 -5.26
N VAL A 53 0.86 4.37 -6.34
CA VAL A 53 1.87 3.92 -7.30
C VAL A 53 3.24 4.32 -6.78
N VAL A 54 4.11 3.32 -6.57
CA VAL A 54 5.42 3.49 -5.95
C VAL A 54 6.51 2.76 -6.73
N ASN A 55 7.74 3.22 -6.61
CA ASN A 55 8.96 2.51 -6.99
C ASN A 55 9.68 1.97 -5.75
N GLU A 56 10.69 1.12 -5.92
CA GLU A 56 11.46 0.58 -4.79
C GLU A 56 12.21 1.64 -3.98
N SER A 57 12.66 2.71 -4.65
CA SER A 57 13.37 3.83 -4.04
C SER A 57 12.48 4.81 -3.29
N ASP A 58 11.16 4.71 -3.47
CA ASP A 58 10.24 5.65 -2.85
C ASP A 58 10.14 5.41 -1.34
N GLU A 59 9.68 6.42 -0.61
CA GLU A 59 9.34 6.33 0.80
C GLU A 59 7.91 6.80 1.04
N ILE A 60 7.31 6.32 2.12
CA ILE A 60 5.97 6.73 2.54
C ILE A 60 5.97 7.28 3.95
N ILE A 61 5.01 8.17 4.20
CA ILE A 61 4.59 8.56 5.55
C ILE A 61 3.20 8.00 5.80
N LEU A 62 3.05 7.29 6.91
CA LEU A 62 1.80 6.75 7.42
C LEU A 62 1.42 7.48 8.70
N SER A 63 0.18 7.97 8.80
CA SER A 63 -0.36 8.59 10.01
C SER A 63 -1.61 7.88 10.53
N THR A 64 -1.80 7.95 11.85
CA THR A 64 -2.94 7.34 12.55
C THR A 64 -3.90 8.39 13.13
N ASP A 65 -5.10 7.94 13.48
CA ASP A 65 -6.11 8.76 14.17
C ASP A 65 -5.69 9.23 15.57
N LYS A 66 -4.60 8.67 16.11
CA LYS A 66 -3.98 9.07 17.38
C LYS A 66 -2.76 9.97 17.23
N GLY A 67 -2.48 10.45 16.01
CA GLY A 67 -1.36 11.35 15.73
C GLY A 67 0.00 10.65 15.67
N SER A 68 0.04 9.31 15.66
CA SER A 68 1.28 8.57 15.47
C SER A 68 1.69 8.61 14.00
N ILE A 69 2.95 8.97 13.73
CA ILE A 69 3.50 9.06 12.38
C ILE A 69 4.63 8.03 12.22
N MET A 70 4.74 7.41 11.05
CA MET A 70 5.80 6.48 10.69
C MET A 70 6.27 6.76 9.27
N ARG A 71 7.57 6.99 9.08
CA ARG A 71 8.24 6.97 7.77
C ARG A 71 8.77 5.57 7.53
N CYS A 72 8.58 5.02 6.33
CA CYS A 72 9.05 3.69 5.97
C CYS A 72 9.45 3.66 4.50
N ALA A 73 10.58 3.01 4.20
CA ALA A 73 11.02 2.81 2.84
C ALA A 73 10.13 1.76 2.15
N VAL A 74 9.69 2.05 0.93
CA VAL A 74 8.76 1.18 0.19
C VAL A 74 9.36 -0.22 -0.01
N LYS A 75 10.68 -0.32 -0.23
CA LYS A 75 11.40 -1.60 -0.37
C LYS A 75 11.27 -2.55 0.83
N GLU A 76 11.01 -2.05 2.03
CA GLU A 76 10.84 -2.87 3.25
C GLU A 76 9.47 -3.56 3.30
N ILE A 77 8.49 -3.05 2.56
CA ILE A 77 7.16 -3.61 2.50
C ILE A 77 7.16 -4.81 1.57
N ARG A 78 6.59 -5.94 2.00
CA ARG A 78 6.60 -7.20 1.24
C ARG A 78 5.98 -7.06 -0.16
N VAL A 79 6.64 -7.65 -1.17
CA VAL A 79 6.04 -7.92 -2.47
C VAL A 79 5.20 -9.19 -2.40
N ALA A 80 3.94 -9.12 -2.82
CA ALA A 80 3.05 -10.27 -2.91
C ALA A 80 1.96 -10.03 -3.96
N GLY A 81 1.42 -11.11 -4.55
CA GLY A 81 0.37 -11.02 -5.56
C GLY A 81 -0.89 -10.31 -5.07
N ARG A 82 -1.69 -9.79 -6.00
CA ARG A 82 -2.87 -8.95 -5.70
C ARG A 82 -3.87 -9.57 -4.72
N ASN A 83 -4.29 -10.81 -4.96
CA ASN A 83 -5.30 -11.47 -4.13
C ASN A 83 -4.69 -12.12 -2.87
N THR A 84 -4.04 -11.32 -2.03
CA THR A 84 -3.45 -11.76 -0.75
C THR A 84 -3.76 -10.73 0.33
N GLN A 85 -3.57 -11.09 1.61
CA GLN A 85 -3.83 -10.18 2.73
C GLN A 85 -2.66 -9.24 3.07
N GLY A 86 -1.45 -9.50 2.54
CA GLY A 86 -0.26 -8.73 2.92
C GLY A 86 0.24 -8.99 4.34
N VAL A 87 1.15 -8.14 4.79
CA VAL A 87 1.86 -8.22 6.08
C VAL A 87 1.61 -6.98 6.92
N ARG A 88 1.91 -7.05 8.22
CA ARG A 88 1.82 -5.89 9.10
C ARG A 88 2.96 -4.91 8.78
N ILE A 89 2.61 -3.66 8.50
CA ILE A 89 3.55 -2.54 8.30
C ILE A 89 3.77 -1.83 9.63
N LYS A 90 2.68 -1.51 10.33
CA LYS A 90 2.71 -0.86 11.65
C LYS A 90 1.89 -1.67 12.64
N LYS A 91 2.44 -1.90 13.84
CA LYS A 91 1.66 -2.38 14.97
C LYS A 91 0.89 -1.20 15.56
N LEU A 92 -0.44 -1.30 15.56
CA LEU A 92 -1.35 -0.32 16.15
C LEU A 92 -1.75 -0.76 17.54
N SER A 93 -2.11 0.20 18.39
CA SER A 93 -2.53 -0.05 19.77
C SER A 93 -4.05 0.05 19.93
N GLY A 94 -4.68 -0.95 20.54
CA GLY A 94 -6.12 -0.95 20.81
C GLY A 94 -6.95 -0.76 19.54
N THR A 95 -7.68 0.34 19.46
CA THR A 95 -8.56 0.69 18.33
C THR A 95 -7.96 1.75 17.40
N GLU A 96 -6.67 2.06 17.53
CA GLU A 96 -5.96 2.98 16.63
C GLU A 96 -6.03 2.48 15.18
N LYS A 97 -6.19 3.42 14.25
CA LYS A 97 -6.32 3.16 12.82
C LYS A 97 -5.40 4.04 11.99
N VAL A 98 -4.90 3.49 10.89
CA VAL A 98 -4.23 4.25 9.83
C VAL A 98 -5.28 5.09 9.10
N VAL A 99 -5.09 6.40 9.07
CA VAL A 99 -6.02 7.35 8.43
C VAL A 99 -5.46 7.95 7.14
N SER A 100 -4.13 8.02 7.00
CA SER A 100 -3.50 8.52 5.78
C SER A 100 -2.17 7.81 5.51
N VAL A 101 -1.89 7.61 4.23
CA VAL A 101 -0.58 7.22 3.74
C VAL A 101 -0.27 8.04 2.50
N ILE A 102 0.85 8.73 2.51
CA ILE A 102 1.33 9.53 1.39
C ILE A 102 2.70 9.04 0.95
N LYS A 103 2.98 9.14 -0.35
CA LYS A 103 4.34 9.01 -0.87
C LYS A 103 5.07 10.33 -0.63
N ILE A 104 6.32 10.26 -0.19
CA ILE A 104 7.18 11.44 -0.10
C ILE A 104 7.65 11.77 -1.52
N GLU A 105 7.42 13.02 -1.93
CA GLU A 105 8.05 13.57 -3.13
C GLU A 105 9.30 14.35 -2.69
N ASP A 106 10.45 13.96 -3.23
CA ASP A 106 11.69 14.72 -3.04
C ASP A 106 11.62 15.99 -3.90
N ASN A 107 10.93 17.00 -3.39
CA ASN A 107 10.82 18.32 -4.01
C ASN A 107 11.85 19.32 -3.43
N ILE A 108 12.97 18.83 -2.89
CA ILE A 108 14.06 19.71 -2.46
C ILE A 108 14.89 20.04 -3.69
N GLN A 109 14.60 21.20 -4.27
CA GLN A 109 15.44 21.85 -5.28
C GLN A 109 16.06 23.11 -4.67
#